data_AF-A0A4V2Q0Z4-F1
#
_entry.id   AF-A0A4V2Q0Z4-F1
#
_cell.length_a   1.000
_cell.length_b   1.000
_cell.length_c   1.000
_cell.angle_alpha   90.00
_cell.angle_beta   90.00
_cell.angle_gamma   90.00
#
_symmetry.space_group_name_H-M   'P 1'
#
loop_
_entity.id
_entity.type
_entity.pdbx_description
1 polymer ?
#
loop_
_entity_poly.entity_id
_entity_poly.type
_entity_poly.pdbx_seq_one_letter_code
_entity_poly.pdbx_strand_id
1 'polypeptide(L)'
;MPWHKDTMIARSQAFACIGWGSLIWDSRTLPLIGGWRIDGPILPLEFARESADGRITLVICEHGTPVRTLWTMLAVPDLITARRQLGIREFERATPEWIDVHIGFWDRATGLKGGAGAETVAQWADSQGFAGAVWTSLECGFRGARRGTMPTVEEVILHLQSLHGAERISAKEYIRRAPR
;
A
#
# COMPACT_ATOMS: atom_id res chain seq x y z
N MET A 1 23.69 2.36 34.31
CA MET A 1 23.16 1.93 33.00
C MET A 1 21.70 2.36 32.92
N PRO A 2 21.32 3.30 32.04
CA PRO A 2 19.93 3.69 31.94
C PRO A 2 19.16 2.65 31.11
N TRP A 3 18.08 2.19 31.74
CA TRP A 3 17.06 1.29 31.25
C TRP A 3 16.42 1.83 29.97
N HIS A 4 16.33 0.99 28.93
CA HIS A 4 15.47 1.26 27.78
C HIS A 4 14.03 1.34 28.28
N LYS A 5 13.47 2.56 28.31
CA LYS A 5 12.03 2.74 28.43
C LYS A 5 11.46 2.34 27.07
N ASP A 6 10.81 1.18 27.02
CA ASP A 6 9.87 0.86 25.96
C ASP A 6 8.72 1.87 26.06
N THR A 7 8.88 2.99 25.37
CA THR A 7 7.84 4.00 25.28
C THR A 7 6.70 3.38 24.49
N MET A 8 5.63 2.97 25.18
CA MET A 8 4.38 2.59 24.52
C MET A 8 3.85 3.82 23.78
N ILE A 9 3.98 3.83 22.45
CA ILE A 9 3.39 4.88 21.62
C ILE A 9 1.87 4.68 21.65
N ALA A 10 1.15 5.65 22.20
CA ALA A 10 -0.30 5.66 22.17
C ALA A 10 -0.79 5.75 20.70
N ARG A 11 -1.87 5.05 20.35
CA ARG A 11 -2.41 5.09 18.97
C ARG A 11 -2.74 6.51 18.50
N SER A 12 -3.15 7.39 19.42
CA SER A 12 -3.40 8.80 19.15
C SER A 12 -2.17 9.60 18.71
N GLN A 13 -0.98 9.01 18.79
CA GLN A 13 0.29 9.57 18.32
C GLN A 13 0.96 8.68 17.26
N ALA A 14 0.30 7.60 16.83
CA ALA A 14 0.84 6.63 15.89
C ALA A 14 0.24 6.82 14.49
N PHE A 15 1.06 6.52 13.48
CA PHE A 15 0.64 6.48 12.08
C PHE A 15 0.49 5.02 11.63
N ALA A 16 -0.66 4.71 11.04
CA ALA A 16 -0.92 3.39 10.46
C ALA A 16 -0.39 3.32 9.03
N CYS A 17 0.22 2.19 8.66
CA CYS A 17 0.48 1.81 7.28
C CYS A 17 -0.50 0.70 6.90
N ILE A 18 -1.34 0.94 5.91
CA ILE A 18 -2.25 -0.07 5.35
C ILE A 18 -1.54 -0.78 4.21
N GLY A 19 -1.67 -2.10 4.14
CA GLY A 19 -0.97 -2.89 3.16
C GLY A 19 -1.71 -4.13 2.66
N TRP A 20 -1.27 -4.54 1.48
CA TRP A 20 -1.63 -5.76 0.78
C TRP A 20 -0.48 -6.16 -0.13
N GLY A 21 -0.53 -7.38 -0.66
CA GLY A 21 0.48 -7.85 -1.61
C GLY A 21 1.90 -7.77 -1.04
N SER A 22 2.85 -7.37 -1.88
CA SER A 22 4.28 -7.38 -1.55
C SER A 22 4.64 -6.61 -0.30
N LEU A 23 3.84 -5.61 0.10
CA LEU A 23 4.10 -4.83 1.30
C LEU A 23 4.09 -5.70 2.57
N ILE A 24 3.30 -6.77 2.57
CA ILE A 24 3.13 -7.66 3.72
C ILE A 24 4.32 -8.61 3.89
N TRP A 25 4.78 -9.25 2.81
CA TRP A 25 5.87 -10.23 2.86
C TRP A 25 7.25 -9.64 2.52
N ASP A 26 7.30 -8.39 2.06
CA ASP A 26 8.52 -7.65 1.75
C ASP A 26 8.34 -6.16 2.13
N SER A 27 8.47 -5.88 3.43
CA SER A 27 8.41 -4.52 3.99
C SER A 27 9.69 -3.71 3.73
N ARG A 28 10.79 -4.35 3.34
CA ARG A 28 12.12 -3.75 3.19
C ARG A 28 12.47 -2.85 4.39
N THR A 29 12.81 -1.60 4.14
CA THR A 29 13.29 -0.63 5.13
C THR A 29 12.16 0.12 5.85
N LEU A 30 10.90 -0.27 5.68
CA LEU A 30 9.80 0.40 6.38
C LEU A 30 9.97 0.28 7.91
N PRO A 31 9.89 1.40 8.65
CA PRO A 31 10.12 1.41 10.08
C PRO A 31 8.87 0.91 10.82
N LEU A 32 8.64 -0.40 10.81
CA LEU A 32 7.44 -1.01 11.40
C LEU A 32 7.54 -1.11 12.93
N ILE A 33 6.42 -0.92 13.62
CA ILE A 33 6.26 -1.26 15.04
C ILE A 33 5.40 -2.53 15.13
N GLY A 34 6.05 -3.65 15.39
CA GLY A 34 5.41 -4.96 15.46
C GLY A 34 5.06 -5.54 14.08
N GLY A 35 4.17 -6.54 14.08
CA GLY A 35 3.75 -7.25 12.87
C GLY A 35 2.49 -6.67 12.20
N TRP A 36 2.17 -7.23 11.04
CA TRP A 36 0.93 -6.95 10.33
C TRP A 36 -0.29 -7.53 11.05
N ARG A 37 -1.34 -6.72 11.17
CA ARG A 37 -2.61 -7.03 11.81
C ARG A 37 -3.70 -7.19 10.76
N ILE A 38 -4.64 -8.10 10.99
CA ILE A 38 -5.57 -8.64 9.98
C ILE A 38 -6.93 -7.93 9.92
N ASP A 39 -7.16 -6.95 10.78
CA ASP A 39 -8.43 -6.24 10.98
C ASP A 39 -8.42 -4.84 10.36
N GLY A 40 -7.72 -4.66 9.24
CA GLY A 40 -7.62 -3.40 8.51
C GLY A 40 -8.93 -2.98 7.80
N PRO A 41 -8.91 -1.85 7.07
CA PRO A 41 -10.05 -1.44 6.26
C PRO A 41 -10.32 -2.45 5.13
N ILE A 42 -11.58 -2.57 4.73
CA ILE A 42 -11.93 -3.29 3.50
C ILE A 42 -11.74 -2.33 2.33
N LEU A 43 -10.89 -2.68 1.37
CA LEU A 43 -10.67 -1.87 0.17
C LEU A 43 -11.00 -2.69 -1.08
N PRO A 44 -11.54 -2.07 -2.14
CA PRO A 44 -11.80 -2.76 -3.39
C PRO A 44 -10.48 -2.88 -4.17
N LEU A 45 -9.93 -4.09 -4.24
CA LEU A 45 -8.63 -4.36 -4.87
C LEU A 45 -8.80 -5.18 -6.15
N GLU A 46 -7.96 -4.92 -7.15
CA GLU A 46 -7.92 -5.71 -8.39
C GLU A 46 -6.50 -5.86 -8.92
N PHE A 47 -6.22 -7.00 -9.56
CA PHE A 47 -5.02 -7.29 -10.32
C PHE A 47 -4.99 -6.47 -11.62
N ALA A 48 -4.69 -5.18 -11.48
CA ALA A 48 -4.85 -4.22 -12.56
C ALA A 48 -3.61 -3.37 -12.84
N ARG A 49 -2.47 -3.64 -12.21
CA ARG A 49 -1.24 -2.87 -12.42
C ARG A 49 -0.05 -3.74 -12.81
N GLU A 50 0.53 -3.46 -13.97
CA GLU A 50 1.83 -4.01 -14.36
C GLU A 50 2.97 -3.31 -13.59
N SER A 51 3.76 -4.09 -12.84
CA SER A 51 4.97 -3.65 -12.14
C SER A 51 6.18 -3.54 -13.08
N ALA A 52 7.28 -2.97 -12.59
CA ALA A 52 8.51 -2.82 -13.39
C ALA A 52 9.12 -4.16 -13.83
N ASP A 53 8.92 -5.22 -13.05
CA ASP A 53 9.35 -6.59 -13.30
C ASP A 53 8.26 -7.47 -13.94
N GLY A 54 7.27 -6.85 -14.58
CA GLY A 54 6.28 -7.53 -15.42
C GLY A 54 5.16 -8.28 -14.68
N ARG A 55 5.09 -8.21 -13.34
CA ARG A 55 3.98 -8.81 -12.59
C ARG A 55 2.71 -7.97 -12.73
N ILE A 56 1.56 -8.63 -12.63
CA ILE A 56 0.30 -7.94 -12.37
C ILE A 56 0.07 -7.91 -10.85
N THR A 57 -0.15 -6.71 -10.33
CA THR A 57 -0.20 -6.41 -8.90
C THR A 57 -1.54 -5.81 -8.50
N LEU A 58 -1.88 -5.95 -7.22
CA LEU A 58 -3.12 -5.43 -6.65
C LEU A 58 -3.05 -3.90 -6.48
N VAL A 59 -4.06 -3.21 -6.99
CA VAL A 59 -4.28 -1.77 -6.79
C VAL A 59 -5.74 -1.53 -6.37
N ILE A 60 -6.00 -0.35 -5.79
CA ILE A 60 -7.36 0.05 -5.45
C ILE A 60 -8.12 0.42 -6.73
N CYS A 61 -9.25 -0.22 -6.96
CA CYS A 61 -10.12 0.00 -8.12
C CYS A 61 -11.58 0.10 -7.65
N GLU A 62 -12.35 1.07 -8.14
CA GLU A 62 -13.73 1.32 -7.67
C GLU A 62 -14.64 0.08 -7.74
N HIS A 63 -14.46 -0.75 -8.77
CA HIS A 63 -15.23 -2.00 -8.97
C HIS A 63 -14.39 -3.26 -8.67
N GLY A 64 -13.30 -3.12 -7.92
CA GLY A 64 -12.46 -4.23 -7.51
C GLY A 64 -13.13 -5.14 -6.47
N THR A 65 -12.50 -6.26 -6.19
CA THR A 65 -12.97 -7.21 -5.18
C THR A 65 -12.79 -6.61 -3.78
N PRO A 66 -13.83 -6.58 -2.93
CA PRO A 66 -13.69 -6.12 -1.54
C PRO A 66 -12.77 -7.06 -0.75
N VAL A 67 -11.61 -6.57 -0.34
CA VAL A 67 -10.59 -7.34 0.38
C VAL A 67 -10.30 -6.70 1.73
N ARG A 68 -10.28 -7.51 2.79
CA ARG A 68 -9.79 -7.08 4.12
C ARG A 68 -8.28 -6.86 4.03
N THR A 69 -7.85 -5.61 4.10
CA THR A 69 -6.42 -5.28 4.09
C THR A 69 -5.79 -5.50 5.46
N LEU A 70 -4.46 -5.55 5.49
CA LEU A 70 -3.69 -5.63 6.73
C LEU A 70 -3.18 -4.23 7.07
N TRP A 71 -2.77 -4.05 8.31
CA TRP A 71 -2.16 -2.81 8.75
C TRP A 71 -1.05 -3.03 9.78
N THR A 72 -0.17 -2.06 9.91
CA THR A 72 0.85 -2.01 10.96
C THR A 72 1.08 -0.55 11.39
N MET A 73 1.78 -0.34 12.50
CA MET A 73 2.16 1.01 12.93
C MET A 73 3.55 1.36 12.40
N LEU A 74 3.81 2.63 12.16
CA LEU A 74 5.11 3.15 11.75
C LEU A 74 5.81 3.88 12.90
N ALA A 75 7.10 3.59 13.11
CA ALA A 75 8.00 4.32 14.00
C ALA A 75 8.51 5.60 13.31
N VAL A 76 7.59 6.55 13.13
CA VAL A 76 7.85 7.83 12.47
C VAL A 76 7.22 8.97 13.28
N PRO A 77 7.84 10.17 13.28
CA PRO A 77 7.38 11.28 14.11
C PRO A 77 6.13 11.99 13.54
N ASP A 78 5.89 11.90 12.24
CA ASP A 78 4.85 12.64 11.55
C ASP A 78 4.40 11.95 10.25
N LEU A 79 3.27 12.43 9.70
CA LEU A 79 2.67 11.91 8.47
C LEU A 79 3.56 12.14 7.24
N ILE A 80 4.32 13.23 7.19
CA ILE A 80 5.22 13.55 6.07
C ILE A 80 6.31 12.46 5.98
N THR A 81 6.89 12.11 7.11
CA THR A 81 7.88 11.04 7.23
C THR A 81 7.25 9.68 6.93
N ALA A 82 6.02 9.42 7.40
CA ALA A 82 5.28 8.20 7.07
C ALA A 82 5.11 8.02 5.55
N ARG A 83 4.64 9.06 4.86
CA ARG A 83 4.43 9.09 3.40
C ARG A 83 5.75 8.87 2.67
N ARG A 84 6.82 9.55 3.09
CA ARG A 84 8.15 9.42 2.50
C ARG A 84 8.72 8.01 2.63
N GLN A 85 8.61 7.39 3.81
CA GLN A 85 9.13 6.03 4.05
C GLN A 85 8.40 4.99 3.19
N LEU A 86 7.07 5.10 3.08
CA LEU A 86 6.31 4.23 2.18
C LEU A 86 6.64 4.52 0.71
N GLY A 87 6.80 5.79 0.33
CA GLY A 87 7.23 6.21 -0.99
C GLY A 87 8.55 5.58 -1.42
N ILE A 88 9.59 5.69 -0.59
CA ILE A 88 10.92 5.09 -0.86
C ILE A 88 10.82 3.57 -0.96
N ARG A 89 9.96 2.93 -0.15
CA ARG A 89 9.71 1.49 -0.26
C ARG A 89 9.07 1.14 -1.61
N GLU A 90 8.07 1.88 -2.07
CA GLU A 90 7.42 1.59 -3.36
C GLU A 90 8.34 1.90 -4.54
N PHE A 91 9.10 2.99 -4.45
CA PHE A 91 10.05 3.42 -5.45
C PHE A 91 11.26 4.09 -4.78
N GLU A 92 12.42 3.45 -4.85
CA GLU A 92 13.64 3.90 -4.15
C GLU A 92 14.03 5.35 -4.47
N ARG A 93 13.68 5.82 -5.68
CA ARG A 93 13.94 7.18 -6.16
C ARG A 93 12.72 8.12 -6.06
N ALA A 94 11.74 7.79 -5.22
CA ALA A 94 10.52 8.58 -5.04
C ALA A 94 10.84 10.04 -4.67
N THR A 95 10.43 10.96 -5.52
CA THR A 95 10.47 12.41 -5.25
C THR A 95 9.23 12.84 -4.46
N PRO A 96 9.20 14.03 -3.85
CA PRO A 96 8.00 14.56 -3.20
C PRO A 96 6.77 14.55 -4.12
N GLU A 97 6.93 14.93 -5.38
CA GLU A 97 5.84 14.98 -6.36
C GLU A 97 5.31 13.57 -6.68
N TRP A 98 6.22 12.58 -6.75
CA TRP A 98 5.83 11.18 -6.92
C TRP A 98 5.04 10.67 -5.71
N ILE A 99 5.49 11.01 -4.50
CA ILE A 99 4.82 10.64 -3.25
C ILE A 99 3.42 11.26 -3.19
N ASP A 100 3.27 12.50 -3.62
CA ASP A 100 1.99 13.21 -3.62
C ASP A 100 0.94 12.57 -4.51
N VAL A 101 1.36 11.97 -5.62
CA VAL A 101 0.47 11.26 -6.54
C VAL A 101 0.21 9.82 -6.10
N HIS A 102 1.21 9.12 -5.58
CA HIS A 102 1.17 7.66 -5.46
C HIS A 102 1.03 7.11 -4.05
N ILE A 103 1.21 7.94 -3.02
CA ILE A 103 1.00 7.53 -1.63
C ILE A 103 -0.26 8.19 -1.10
N GLY A 104 -1.24 7.36 -0.75
CA GLY A 104 -2.46 7.82 -0.10
C GLY A 104 -2.17 8.25 1.34
N PHE A 105 -2.99 9.17 1.85
CA PHE A 105 -2.89 9.62 3.22
C PHE A 105 -4.23 10.04 3.82
N TRP A 106 -4.26 9.99 5.15
CA TRP A 106 -5.22 10.70 5.97
C TRP A 106 -4.51 11.30 7.18
N ASP A 107 -4.83 12.55 7.49
CA ASP A 107 -4.35 13.29 8.66
C ASP A 107 -5.53 13.63 9.57
N ARG A 108 -5.47 13.16 10.83
CA ARG A 108 -6.50 13.46 11.80
C ARG A 108 -6.52 14.93 12.23
N ALA A 109 -5.34 15.55 12.33
CA ALA A 109 -5.21 16.89 12.88
C ALA A 109 -5.82 17.95 11.95
N THR A 110 -5.64 17.78 10.64
CA THR A 110 -6.16 18.70 9.62
C THR A 110 -7.45 18.21 8.96
N GLY A 111 -7.78 16.92 9.08
CA GLY A 111 -8.88 16.28 8.35
C GLY A 111 -8.59 16.04 6.87
N LEU A 112 -7.40 16.42 6.38
CA LEU A 112 -7.01 16.25 4.98
C LEU A 112 -6.78 14.77 4.65
N LYS A 113 -7.16 14.41 3.42
CA LYS A 113 -6.97 13.06 2.89
C LYS A 113 -6.80 13.08 1.38
N GLY A 114 -6.12 12.07 0.85
CA GLY A 114 -5.88 11.94 -0.59
C GLY A 114 -5.48 10.53 -0.99
N GLY A 115 -5.63 10.23 -2.29
CA GLY A 115 -5.41 8.91 -2.86
C GLY A 115 -6.69 8.06 -2.96
N ALA A 116 -6.61 6.98 -3.75
CA ALA A 116 -7.70 6.03 -3.91
C ALA A 116 -8.02 5.36 -2.56
N GLY A 117 -9.30 5.20 -2.24
CA GLY A 117 -9.75 4.61 -0.97
C GLY A 117 -9.64 5.52 0.26
N ALA A 118 -9.30 6.80 0.09
CA ALA A 118 -9.05 7.73 1.20
C ALA A 118 -10.21 7.85 2.19
N GLU A 119 -11.46 7.84 1.72
CA GLU A 119 -12.63 7.91 2.59
C GLU A 119 -12.69 6.70 3.54
N THR A 120 -12.57 5.49 2.98
CA THR A 120 -12.63 4.24 3.74
C THR A 120 -11.46 4.11 4.73
N VAL A 121 -10.25 4.48 4.31
CA VAL A 121 -9.08 4.44 5.21
C VAL A 121 -9.21 5.47 6.32
N ALA A 122 -9.69 6.69 6.02
CA ALA A 122 -9.89 7.74 7.02
C ALA A 122 -10.90 7.30 8.10
N GLN A 123 -12.06 6.78 7.69
CA GLN A 123 -13.10 6.31 8.61
C GLN A 123 -12.57 5.17 9.51
N TRP A 124 -11.88 4.20 8.93
CA TRP A 124 -11.28 3.12 9.69
C TRP A 124 -10.21 3.64 10.67
N ALA A 125 -9.29 4.49 10.20
CA ALA A 125 -8.16 4.95 11.00
C ALA A 125 -8.62 5.83 12.17
N ASP A 126 -9.62 6.68 11.97
CA ASP A 126 -10.22 7.48 13.04
C ASP A 126 -10.91 6.60 14.08
N SER A 127 -11.67 5.57 13.64
CA SER A 127 -12.31 4.60 14.54
C SER A 127 -11.31 3.81 15.39
N GLN A 128 -10.09 3.60 14.89
CA GLN A 128 -8.99 2.94 15.59
C GLN A 128 -8.17 3.89 16.49
N GLY A 129 -8.42 5.19 16.38
CA GLY A 129 -7.76 6.24 17.16
C GLY A 129 -6.36 6.61 16.67
N PHE A 130 -6.01 6.40 15.40
CA PHE A 130 -4.70 6.79 14.86
C PHE A 130 -4.55 8.30 14.67
N ALA A 131 -3.31 8.80 14.70
CA ALA A 131 -3.00 10.19 14.35
C ALA A 131 -3.09 10.43 12.82
N GLY A 132 -2.86 9.38 12.04
CA GLY A 132 -2.98 9.41 10.58
C GLY A 132 -2.74 8.03 9.98
N ALA A 133 -2.91 7.92 8.67
CA ALA A 133 -2.69 6.68 7.94
C ALA A 133 -2.04 6.95 6.58
N VAL A 134 -1.26 5.99 6.10
CA VAL A 134 -0.64 5.96 4.77
C VAL A 134 -0.83 4.60 4.11
N TRP A 135 -0.93 4.60 2.78
CA TRP A 135 -1.05 3.38 1.99
C TRP A 135 -0.61 3.63 0.55
N THR A 136 -0.36 2.55 -0.19
CA THR A 136 0.02 2.63 -1.59
C THR A 136 -1.22 2.93 -2.44
N SER A 137 -1.20 4.04 -3.17
CA SER A 137 -2.29 4.52 -4.04
C SER A 137 -1.83 4.58 -5.51
N LEU A 138 -1.08 3.56 -5.94
CA LEU A 138 -0.61 3.45 -7.31
C LEU A 138 -1.78 3.22 -8.27
N GLU A 139 -1.73 3.88 -9.42
CA GLU A 139 -2.75 3.75 -10.47
C GLU A 139 -2.72 2.36 -11.13
N CYS A 140 -3.84 1.97 -11.72
CA CYS A 140 -3.91 0.78 -12.57
C CYS A 140 -3.15 0.96 -13.91
N GLY A 141 -3.26 -0.03 -14.78
CA GLY A 141 -2.78 -0.03 -16.15
C GLY A 141 -1.47 -0.78 -16.38
N PHE A 142 -1.19 -0.98 -17.66
CA PHE A 142 0.10 -1.45 -18.14
C PHE A 142 1.13 -0.32 -18.12
N ARG A 143 2.40 -0.65 -18.31
CA ARG A 143 3.48 0.33 -18.42
C ARG A 143 3.32 1.21 -19.67
N GLY A 144 4.03 2.33 -19.70
CA GLY A 144 4.01 3.28 -20.81
C GLY A 144 2.69 4.06 -20.92
N ALA A 145 2.23 4.29 -22.15
CA ALA A 145 1.07 5.13 -22.46
C ALA A 145 -0.27 4.60 -21.88
N ARG A 146 -0.30 3.37 -21.38
CA ARG A 146 -1.50 2.73 -20.81
C ARG A 146 -1.59 2.86 -19.28
N ARG A 147 -0.63 3.55 -18.64
CA ARG A 147 -0.68 3.82 -17.19
C ARG A 147 -1.92 4.67 -16.87
N GLY A 148 -2.64 4.30 -15.81
CA GLY A 148 -3.89 4.96 -15.41
C GLY A 148 -5.14 4.48 -16.17
N THR A 149 -4.99 3.58 -17.16
CA THR A 149 -6.13 2.97 -17.86
C THR A 149 -6.38 1.56 -17.34
N MET A 150 -7.61 1.26 -16.91
CA MET A 150 -7.97 -0.07 -16.41
C MET A 150 -7.80 -1.12 -17.51
N PRO A 151 -6.98 -2.17 -17.31
CA PRO A 151 -6.86 -3.26 -18.27
C PRO A 151 -8.09 -4.18 -18.21
N THR A 152 -8.44 -4.81 -19.33
CA THR A 152 -9.46 -5.87 -19.31
C THR A 152 -8.88 -7.17 -18.74
N VAL A 153 -9.78 -8.09 -18.34
CA VAL A 153 -9.39 -9.42 -17.86
C VAL A 153 -8.61 -10.17 -18.95
N GLU A 154 -9.03 -10.07 -20.20
CA GLU A 154 -8.37 -10.70 -21.34
C GLU A 154 -6.95 -10.16 -21.53
N GLU A 155 -6.76 -8.85 -21.40
CA GLU A 155 -5.43 -8.25 -21.52
C GLU A 155 -4.48 -8.68 -20.39
N VAL A 156 -5.00 -8.76 -19.16
CA VAL A 156 -4.26 -9.28 -18.01
C VAL A 156 -3.86 -10.74 -18.24
N ILE A 157 -4.79 -11.57 -18.72
CA ILE A 157 -4.52 -12.98 -19.02
C ILE A 157 -3.47 -13.12 -20.13
N LEU A 158 -3.61 -12.37 -21.22
CA LEU A 158 -2.67 -12.40 -22.35
C LEU A 158 -1.26 -11.99 -21.89
N HIS A 159 -1.15 -10.96 -21.05
CA HIS A 159 0.12 -10.55 -20.46
C HIS A 159 0.72 -11.66 -19.58
N LEU A 160 -0.06 -12.26 -18.68
CA LEU A 160 0.44 -13.34 -17.82
C LEU A 160 0.86 -14.58 -18.63
N GLN A 161 0.21 -14.85 -19.76
CA GLN A 161 0.55 -15.93 -20.67
C GLN A 161 1.87 -15.67 -21.41
N SER A 162 2.18 -14.41 -21.73
CA SER A 162 3.42 -14.02 -22.43
C SER A 162 4.66 -14.02 -21.54
N LEU A 163 4.51 -14.06 -20.21
CA LEU A 163 5.66 -14.14 -19.30
C LEU A 163 6.35 -15.51 -19.41
N HIS A 164 7.69 -15.49 -19.35
CA HIS A 164 8.54 -16.68 -19.38
C HIS A 164 9.60 -16.67 -18.25
N GLY A 165 10.24 -17.81 -18.01
CA GLY A 165 11.35 -17.93 -17.07
C GLY A 165 11.05 -17.34 -15.67
N ALA A 166 11.96 -16.49 -15.20
CA ALA A 166 11.87 -15.86 -13.88
C ALA A 166 10.66 -14.93 -13.71
N GLU A 167 10.25 -14.22 -14.76
CA GLU A 167 9.10 -13.29 -14.70
C GLU A 167 7.80 -14.05 -14.45
N ARG A 168 7.61 -15.19 -15.15
CA ARG A 168 6.44 -16.07 -14.95
C ARG A 168 6.40 -16.65 -13.54
N ILE A 169 7.57 -17.03 -13.00
CA ILE A 169 7.65 -17.56 -11.62
C ILE A 169 7.26 -16.46 -10.63
N SER A 170 7.86 -15.28 -10.75
CA SER A 170 7.59 -14.12 -9.88
C SER A 170 6.12 -13.69 -9.92
N ALA A 171 5.50 -13.65 -11.10
CA ALA A 171 4.08 -13.32 -11.25
C ALA A 171 3.17 -14.35 -10.57
N LYS A 172 3.43 -15.65 -10.75
CA LYS A 172 2.68 -16.73 -10.10
C LYS A 172 2.83 -16.68 -8.57
N GLU A 173 4.02 -16.41 -8.07
CA GLU A 173 4.26 -16.26 -6.64
C GLU A 173 3.49 -15.08 -6.06
N TYR A 174 3.49 -13.94 -6.74
CA TYR A 174 2.74 -12.77 -6.30
C TYR A 174 1.23 -13.08 -6.19
N ILE A 175 0.63 -13.68 -7.24
CA ILE A 175 -0.79 -14.04 -7.25
C ILE A 175 -1.12 -15.02 -6.12
N ARG A 176 -0.26 -16.03 -5.86
CA ARG A 176 -0.51 -17.02 -4.81
C ARG A 176 -0.42 -16.46 -3.39
N ARG A 177 0.38 -15.40 -3.19
CA ARG A 177 0.56 -14.73 -1.90
C ARG A 177 -0.44 -13.59 -1.68
N ALA A 178 -1.16 -13.17 -2.71
CA ALA A 178 -2.16 -12.14 -2.59
C ALA A 178 -3.25 -12.53 -1.57
N PRO A 179 -3.80 -11.55 -0.83
CA PRO A 179 -4.94 -11.80 0.06
C PRO A 179 -6.11 -12.40 -0.71
N ARG A 180 -6.87 -13.29 -0.03
CA ARG A 180 -8.03 -13.99 -0.56
C ARG A 180 -9.33 -13.32 -0.14
#